data_AF-A0AAW2WXP5-F1
#
_entry.id   AF-A0AAW2WXP5-F1
#
_cell.length_a   1.000
_cell.length_b   1.000
_cell.length_c   1.000
_cell.angle_alpha   90.00
_cell.angle_beta   90.00
_cell.angle_gamma   90.00
#
_symmetry.space_group_name_H-M   'P 1'
#
loop_
_entity.id
_entity.type
_entity.pdbx_description
1 polymer ?
#
loop_
_entity_poly.entity_id
_entity_poly.type
_entity_poly.pdbx_seq_one_letter_code
_entity_poly.pdbx_strand_id
1 'polypeptide(L)'
;MGAIGSFQEFRSLFLHQFTSSRKLRKTKLSLFAIRQKNNEPLKEYLQRFNTAALEVPSATQEVKANAFSQGVLDGDFFKSLAKKSVSKFDALLARAA
;
A
#
# COMPACT_ATOMS: atom_id res chain seq x y z
N MET A 1 -21.65 -27.71 24.74
CA MET A 1 -21.52 -27.86 23.27
C MET A 1 -22.85 -27.46 22.67
N GLY A 2 -22.92 -26.34 21.94
CA GLY A 2 -24.15 -25.92 21.28
C GLY A 2 -24.19 -26.50 19.87
N ALA A 3 -25.10 -27.44 19.61
CA ALA A 3 -25.40 -27.89 18.26
C ALA A 3 -26.25 -26.82 17.57
N ILE A 4 -25.92 -26.48 16.32
CA ILE A 4 -26.67 -25.49 15.54
C ILE A 4 -27.99 -26.13 15.10
N GLY A 5 -29.11 -25.55 15.53
CA GLY A 5 -30.43 -26.17 15.41
C GLY A 5 -31.10 -25.96 14.04
N SER A 6 -30.57 -25.07 13.20
CA SER A 6 -31.12 -24.82 11.87
C SER A 6 -30.08 -24.28 10.88
N PHE A 7 -30.36 -24.46 9.59
CA PHE A 7 -29.55 -23.85 8.53
C PHE A 7 -29.56 -22.31 8.60
N GLN A 8 -30.66 -21.70 9.03
CA GLN A 8 -30.78 -20.25 9.18
C GLN A 8 -29.85 -19.70 10.27
N GLU A 9 -29.77 -20.42 11.40
CA GLU A 9 -28.87 -20.10 12.50
C GLU A 9 -27.39 -20.28 12.09
N PHE A 10 -27.09 -21.37 11.38
CA PHE A 10 -25.76 -21.58 10.78
C PHE A 10 -25.37 -20.44 9.84
N ARG A 11 -26.27 -20.07 8.92
CA ARG A 11 -26.06 -18.99 7.96
C ARG A 11 -25.82 -17.65 8.65
N SER A 12 -26.57 -17.35 9.71
CA SER A 12 -26.40 -16.12 10.48
C SER A 12 -25.02 -16.05 11.14
N LEU A 13 -24.62 -17.13 11.85
CA LEU A 13 -23.31 -17.23 12.49
C LEU A 13 -22.16 -17.22 11.48
N PHE A 14 -22.32 -17.92 10.36
CA PHE A 14 -21.37 -17.92 9.26
C PHE A 14 -21.21 -16.51 8.69
N LEU A 15 -22.30 -15.82 8.35
CA LEU A 15 -22.22 -14.45 7.83
C LEU A 15 -21.64 -13.47 8.86
N HIS A 16 -21.96 -13.62 10.14
CA HIS A 16 -21.37 -12.80 11.20
C HIS A 16 -19.85 -13.02 11.30
N GLN A 17 -19.39 -14.28 11.36
CA GLN A 17 -17.95 -14.55 11.40
C GLN A 17 -17.25 -14.27 10.07
N PHE A 18 -17.92 -14.46 8.96
CA PHE A 18 -17.37 -14.17 7.64
C PHE A 18 -17.26 -12.68 7.39
N THR A 19 -18.23 -11.86 7.81
CA THR A 19 -18.13 -10.39 7.72
C THR A 19 -17.12 -9.82 8.71
N SER A 20 -17.06 -10.37 9.93
CA SER A 20 -16.06 -10.04 10.94
C SER A 20 -14.64 -10.42 10.49
N SER A 21 -14.46 -11.58 9.84
CA SER A 21 -13.18 -12.00 9.26
C SER A 21 -12.87 -11.34 7.91
N ARG A 22 -13.88 -10.87 7.16
CA ARG A 22 -13.74 -10.03 5.96
C ARG A 22 -13.31 -8.60 6.25
N LYS A 23 -13.35 -8.14 7.51
CA LYS A 23 -12.31 -7.21 7.99
C LYS A 23 -10.97 -7.94 8.04
N LEU A 24 -10.59 -8.54 6.91
CA LEU A 24 -9.39 -9.30 6.71
C LEU A 24 -8.31 -8.28 6.97
N ARG A 25 -7.64 -8.42 8.12
CA ARG A 25 -6.59 -7.48 8.53
C ARG A 25 -5.69 -7.29 7.33
N LYS A 26 -5.66 -6.08 6.79
CA LYS A 26 -4.84 -5.82 5.60
C LYS A 26 -3.41 -6.17 5.99
N THR A 27 -2.85 -7.13 5.26
CA THR A 27 -1.52 -7.66 5.55
C THR A 27 -0.49 -6.78 4.87
N LYS A 28 0.79 -6.92 5.26
CA LYS A 28 1.90 -6.24 4.58
C LYS A 28 1.89 -6.51 3.06
N LEU A 29 1.55 -7.74 2.67
CA LEU A 29 1.45 -8.18 1.27
C LEU A 29 0.36 -7.43 0.49
N SER A 30 -0.70 -6.95 1.16
CA SER A 30 -1.77 -6.21 0.49
C SER A 30 -1.31 -4.89 -0.14
N LEU A 31 -0.21 -4.30 0.37
CA LEU A 31 0.36 -3.08 -0.22
C LEU A 31 0.97 -3.34 -1.60
N PHE A 32 1.51 -4.53 -1.86
CA PHE A 32 2.11 -4.90 -3.15
C PHE A 32 1.07 -5.13 -4.26
N ALA A 33 -0.20 -5.29 -3.89
CA ALA A 33 -1.30 -5.37 -4.85
C ALA A 33 -1.72 -3.97 -5.36
N ILE A 34 -1.26 -2.89 -4.72
CA ILE A 34 -1.63 -1.53 -5.09
C ILE A 34 -0.72 -1.06 -6.23
N ARG A 35 -1.21 -1.23 -7.45
CA ARG A 35 -0.58 -0.73 -8.66
C ARG A 35 -1.20 0.61 -9.08
N GLN A 36 -0.37 1.50 -9.59
CA GLN A 36 -0.82 2.66 -10.36
C GLN A 36 -1.45 2.13 -11.65
N LYS A 37 -2.51 2.78 -12.11
CA LYS A 37 -3.15 2.45 -13.40
C LYS A 37 -2.58 3.33 -14.51
N ASN A 38 -2.61 2.86 -15.75
CA ASN A 38 -2.03 3.58 -16.91
C ASN A 38 -2.52 5.03 -17.07
N ASN A 39 -3.77 5.31 -16.72
CA ASN A 39 -4.38 6.64 -16.83
C ASN A 39 -4.59 7.32 -15.47
N GLU A 40 -3.92 6.84 -14.43
CA GLU A 40 -4.05 7.40 -13.09
C GLU A 40 -2.89 8.37 -12.79
N PRO A 41 -3.20 9.64 -12.48
CA PRO A 41 -2.18 10.58 -12.03
C PRO A 41 -1.47 10.08 -10.76
N LEU A 42 -0.16 10.31 -10.66
CA LEU A 42 0.65 9.87 -9.52
C LEU A 42 0.08 10.33 -8.16
N LYS A 43 -0.54 11.51 -8.12
CA LYS A 43 -1.17 12.06 -6.92
C LYS A 43 -2.32 11.18 -6.41
N GLU A 44 -3.16 10.68 -7.32
CA GLU A 44 -4.30 9.83 -6.96
C GLU A 44 -3.82 8.45 -6.51
N TYR A 45 -2.80 7.90 -7.19
CA TYR A 45 -2.13 6.68 -6.75
C TYR A 45 -1.57 6.82 -5.34
N LEU A 46 -0.83 7.91 -5.07
CA LEU A 46 -0.25 8.19 -3.75
C LEU A 46 -1.31 8.29 -2.67
N GLN A 47 -2.45 8.93 -2.95
CA GLN A 47 -3.56 9.00 -1.99
C GLN A 47 -4.06 7.59 -1.63
N ARG A 48 -4.33 6.74 -2.63
CA ARG A 48 -4.79 5.35 -2.37
C ARG A 48 -3.73 4.53 -1.62
N PHE A 49 -2.47 4.63 -2.04
CA PHE A 49 -1.37 3.92 -1.40
C PHE A 49 -1.22 4.34 0.06
N ASN A 50 -1.24 5.65 0.36
CA ASN A 50 -1.14 6.17 1.72
C ASN A 50 -2.30 5.73 2.61
N THR A 51 -3.53 5.80 2.11
CA THR A 51 -4.71 5.30 2.84
C THR A 51 -4.53 3.83 3.21
N ALA A 52 -4.13 2.98 2.26
CA ALA A 52 -3.89 1.57 2.54
C ALA A 52 -2.70 1.33 3.48
N ALA A 53 -1.63 2.12 3.39
CA ALA A 53 -0.47 2.01 4.27
C ALA A 53 -0.77 2.39 5.73
N LEU A 54 -1.73 3.29 5.97
CA LEU A 54 -2.23 3.62 7.31
C LEU A 54 -3.07 2.48 7.91
N GLU A 55 -3.77 1.73 7.08
CA GLU A 55 -4.55 0.55 7.50
C GLU A 55 -3.66 -0.67 7.84
N VAL A 56 -2.37 -0.62 7.51
CA VAL A 56 -1.38 -1.68 7.80
C VAL A 56 -0.25 -1.14 8.70
N PRO A 57 -0.52 -0.85 9.99
CA PRO A 57 0.49 -0.31 10.91
C PRO A 57 1.66 -1.28 11.16
N SER A 58 1.47 -2.58 10.91
CA SER A 58 2.53 -3.59 11.03
C SER A 58 3.57 -3.53 9.90
N ALA A 59 3.31 -2.84 8.80
CA ALA A 59 4.26 -2.70 7.70
C ALA A 59 5.39 -1.73 8.09
N THR A 60 6.63 -2.19 7.99
CA THR A 60 7.82 -1.35 8.21
C THR A 60 7.95 -0.31 7.10
N GLN A 61 8.72 0.74 7.35
CA GLN A 61 8.99 1.77 6.33
C GLN A 61 9.61 1.17 5.07
N GLU A 62 10.52 0.20 5.23
CA GLU A 62 11.15 -0.52 4.13
C GLU A 62 10.13 -1.30 3.28
N VAL A 63 9.20 -2.01 3.93
CA VAL A 63 8.13 -2.73 3.23
C VAL A 63 7.24 -1.76 2.45
N LYS A 64 6.90 -0.61 3.05
CA LYS A 64 6.11 0.43 2.39
C LYS A 64 6.85 1.02 1.18
N ALA A 65 8.14 1.30 1.33
CA ALA A 65 8.98 1.81 0.24
C ALA A 65 9.10 0.81 -0.92
N ASN A 66 9.30 -0.47 -0.62
CA ASN A 66 9.38 -1.54 -1.62
C ASN A 66 8.03 -1.78 -2.33
N ALA A 67 6.92 -1.76 -1.60
CA ALA A 67 5.60 -1.90 -2.20
C ALA A 67 5.27 -0.69 -3.11
N PHE A 68 5.61 0.52 -2.67
CA PHE A 68 5.46 1.73 -3.47
C PHE A 68 6.30 1.68 -4.74
N SER A 69 7.57 1.30 -4.65
CA SER A 69 8.48 1.28 -5.79
C SER A 69 8.10 0.27 -6.85
N GLN A 70 7.55 -0.88 -6.45
CA GLN A 70 6.98 -1.85 -7.37
C GLN A 70 5.62 -1.39 -7.93
N GLY A 71 4.86 -0.62 -7.15
CA GLY A 71 3.48 -0.28 -7.48
C GLY A 71 3.30 0.89 -8.45
N VAL A 72 4.25 1.82 -8.50
CA VAL A 72 4.19 2.99 -9.40
C VAL A 72 4.50 2.59 -10.85
N LEU A 73 3.76 3.15 -11.80
CA LEU A 73 4.00 2.97 -13.23
C LEU A 73 5.16 3.85 -13.66
N ASP A 74 6.25 3.18 -13.98
CA ASP A 74 7.44 3.58 -14.74
C ASP A 74 8.15 4.92 -14.45
N GLY A 75 9.48 4.76 -14.33
CA GLY A 75 10.51 5.67 -14.85
C GLY A 75 10.50 7.12 -14.41
N ASP A 76 9.64 7.96 -14.97
CA ASP A 76 9.86 9.41 -15.04
C ASP A 76 9.83 10.08 -13.69
N PHE A 77 9.01 9.58 -12.76
CA PHE A 77 9.06 10.01 -11.38
C PHE A 77 10.42 9.70 -10.74
N PHE A 78 10.88 8.45 -10.84
CA PHE A 78 12.19 8.05 -10.30
C PHE A 78 13.37 8.72 -11.00
N LYS A 79 13.31 8.91 -12.32
CA LYS A 79 14.28 9.68 -13.10
C LYS A 79 14.32 11.12 -12.64
N SER A 80 13.16 11.74 -12.38
CA SER A 80 13.10 13.12 -11.86
C SER A 80 13.70 13.23 -10.47
N LEU A 81 13.48 12.23 -9.61
CA LEU A 81 14.10 12.16 -8.28
C LEU A 81 15.61 11.99 -8.37
N ALA A 82 16.09 11.06 -9.22
CA ALA A 82 17.50 10.82 -9.44
C ALA A 82 18.21 12.07 -10.00
N LYS A 83 17.57 12.78 -10.95
CA LYS A 83 18.10 14.05 -11.47
C LYS A 83 18.20 15.11 -10.37
N LYS A 84 17.15 15.28 -9.55
CA LYS A 84 17.17 16.22 -8.42
C LYS A 84 18.25 15.88 -7.38
N SER A 85 18.46 14.60 -7.08
CA SER A 85 19.49 14.20 -6.12
C SER A 85 20.89 14.50 -6.64
N VAL A 86 21.16 14.26 -7.94
CA VAL A 86 22.44 14.61 -8.57
C VAL A 86 22.68 16.11 -8.50
N SER A 87 21.70 16.94 -8.92
CA SER A 87 21.84 18.39 -8.86
C SER A 87 22.07 18.93 -7.44
N LYS A 88 21.45 18.32 -6.41
CA LYS A 88 21.67 18.70 -5.02
C LYS A 88 23.10 18.38 -4.58
N PHE A 89 23.65 17.25 -5.01
CA PHE A 89 25.03 16.87 -4.72
C PHE A 89 26.03 17.81 -5.40
N ASP A 90 25.84 18.13 -6.68
CA ASP A 90 26.69 19.09 -7.40
C ASP A 90 26.71 20.46 -6.72
N ALA A 91 25.55 20.93 -6.27
CA ALA A 91 25.44 22.19 -5.54
C ALA A 91 26.15 22.15 -4.17
N LEU A 92 26.18 21.00 -3.49
CA LEU A 92 26.93 20.84 -2.25
C LEU A 92 28.45 20.85 -2.52
N LEU A 93 28.90 20.16 -3.57
CA LEU A 93 30.30 20.17 -3.99
C LEU A 93 30.78 21.58 -4.36
N ALA A 94 30.00 22.32 -5.14
CA ALA A 94 30.34 23.69 -5.56
C ALA A 94 30.43 24.69 -4.39
N ARG A 95 29.78 24.42 -3.24
CA ARG A 95 29.87 25.25 -2.03
C ARG A 95 31.05 24.87 -1.13
N ALA A 96 31.63 23.69 -1.33
CA ALA A 96 32.77 23.19 -0.56
C ALA A 96 34.12 23.48 -1.23
N ALA A 97 34.11 23.89 -2.52
CA ALA A 97 35.26 24.39 -3.27
C ALA A 97 35.43 25.90 -3.05
#